data_AF-A0A2D8I2J8-F1
#
_entry.id   AF-A0A2D8I2J8-F1
#
_cell.length_a   1.000
_cell.length_b   1.000
_cell.length_c   1.000
_cell.angle_alpha   90.00
_cell.angle_beta   90.00
_cell.angle_gamma   90.00
#
_symmetry.space_group_name_H-M   'P 1'
#
loop_
_entity.id
_entity.type
_entity.pdbx_description
1 polymer ?
#
loop_
_entity_poly.entity_id
_entity_poly.type
_entity_poly.pdbx_seq_one_letter_code
_entity_poly.pdbx_strand_id
1 'polypeptide(L)'
;MMTKFSSPFLFFLCFCASVLFLNSQSRDRSGDSRKFRLAPIVEVKSNKNPTMDAGRLNVSLLMDGQLPKDGWRSTWTAWFKVDPVLTFDLGSDKRIGVIRIYFQPTDRADELVEVKVEVSRDGNNFVLFNEYEEFVTEKGKGAWAELDLRAVNARYFRISPKFQGWGHLWGEVEFWEITN
;
A
#
# COMPACT_ATOMS: atom_id res chain seq x y z
N MET A 1 8.67 58.66 -2.74
CA MET A 1 7.54 57.80 -3.15
C MET A 1 8.13 56.46 -3.57
N MET A 2 7.60 55.37 -3.01
CA MET A 2 8.14 54.00 -3.03
C MET A 2 8.24 53.42 -4.44
N THR A 3 9.22 52.54 -4.68
CA THR A 3 8.98 51.21 -5.28
C THR A 3 10.11 50.26 -4.91
N LYS A 4 9.78 49.28 -4.06
CA LYS A 4 10.61 48.09 -3.78
C LYS A 4 10.43 47.12 -4.96
N PHE A 5 11.52 46.63 -5.55
CA PHE A 5 11.50 45.47 -6.43
C PHE A 5 11.54 44.20 -5.57
N SER A 6 10.43 43.47 -5.52
CA SER A 6 10.37 42.11 -4.95
C SER A 6 10.45 41.10 -6.10
N SER A 7 11.53 40.33 -6.12
CA SER A 7 11.68 39.14 -6.97
C SER A 7 10.75 38.02 -6.46
N PRO A 8 9.96 37.34 -7.31
CA PRO A 8 9.28 36.13 -6.91
C PRO A 8 10.26 34.95 -7.07
N PHE A 9 10.62 34.33 -5.94
CA PHE A 9 11.18 32.97 -5.93
C PHE A 9 10.15 32.03 -6.56
N LEU A 10 10.44 31.56 -7.78
CA LEU A 10 9.66 30.51 -8.42
C LEU A 10 10.04 29.17 -7.75
N PHE A 11 9.22 28.70 -6.83
CA PHE A 11 9.34 27.35 -6.27
C PHE A 11 8.81 26.37 -7.31
N PHE A 12 9.71 25.70 -8.04
CA PHE A 12 9.34 24.68 -9.01
C PHE A 12 9.02 23.39 -8.23
N LEU A 13 7.73 23.19 -7.91
CA LEU A 13 7.26 21.92 -7.33
C LEU A 13 7.26 20.87 -8.46
N CYS A 14 8.30 20.05 -8.50
CA CYS A 14 8.39 18.95 -9.46
C CYS A 14 7.49 17.80 -8.96
N PHE A 15 6.21 17.83 -9.35
CA PHE A 15 5.26 16.75 -9.09
C PHE A 15 5.60 15.60 -10.05
N CYS A 16 6.46 14.67 -9.62
CA CYS A 16 6.71 13.45 -10.37
C CYS A 16 5.51 12.51 -10.21
N ALA A 17 4.54 12.60 -11.11
CA ALA A 17 3.49 11.60 -11.26
C ALA A 17 4.12 10.27 -11.67
N SER A 18 4.24 9.32 -10.74
CA SER A 18 4.66 7.96 -11.01
C SER A 18 3.49 7.17 -11.60
N VAL A 19 3.61 6.77 -12.86
CA VAL A 19 2.64 5.91 -13.56
C VAL A 19 2.60 4.55 -12.88
N LEU A 20 1.46 4.16 -12.32
CA LEU A 20 1.25 2.83 -11.74
C LEU A 20 0.77 1.85 -12.82
N PHE A 21 1.39 0.67 -12.86
CA PHE A 21 0.95 -0.45 -13.71
C PHE A 21 0.00 -1.36 -12.92
N LEU A 22 -1.23 -1.51 -13.39
CA LEU A 22 -2.23 -2.41 -12.79
C LEU A 22 -2.30 -3.70 -13.63
N ASN A 23 -1.86 -4.83 -13.05
CA ASN A 23 -1.95 -6.15 -13.70
C ASN A 23 -3.19 -6.92 -13.20
N SER A 24 -3.99 -7.47 -14.13
CA SER A 24 -5.09 -8.37 -13.77
C SER A 24 -4.56 -9.77 -13.46
N GLN A 25 -4.89 -10.28 -12.26
CA GLN A 25 -4.82 -11.66 -11.76
C GLN A 25 -3.58 -12.56 -11.99
N SER A 26 -2.63 -12.28 -12.89
CA SER A 26 -1.42 -13.08 -13.02
C SER A 26 -0.46 -12.79 -11.87
N ARG A 27 -0.41 -13.66 -10.86
CA ARG A 27 0.54 -13.60 -9.74
C ARG A 27 1.65 -14.64 -9.93
N ASP A 28 2.86 -14.19 -10.25
CA ASP A 28 4.07 -15.00 -10.13
C ASP A 28 4.84 -14.59 -8.87
N ARG A 29 5.13 -15.56 -7.99
CA ARG A 29 5.87 -15.33 -6.73
C ARG A 29 7.38 -15.57 -6.87
N SER A 30 7.82 -16.08 -8.02
CA SER A 30 9.22 -16.46 -8.26
C SER A 30 10.16 -15.27 -8.50
N GLY A 31 9.61 -14.07 -8.67
CA GLY A 31 10.35 -12.86 -9.03
C GLY A 31 9.97 -12.38 -10.43
N ASP A 32 10.38 -11.16 -10.79
CA ASP A 32 10.26 -10.67 -12.16
C ASP A 32 11.64 -10.35 -12.76
N SER A 33 11.64 -9.91 -14.02
CA SER A 33 12.84 -9.53 -14.77
C SER A 33 13.73 -8.47 -14.10
N ARG A 34 13.24 -7.77 -13.08
CA ARG A 34 13.94 -6.74 -12.30
C ARG A 34 14.74 -7.32 -11.11
N LYS A 35 14.85 -8.65 -10.98
CA LYS A 35 15.55 -9.37 -9.88
C LYS A 35 14.92 -9.15 -8.50
N PHE A 36 13.59 -9.03 -8.46
CA PHE A 36 12.87 -8.96 -7.19
C PHE A 36 12.68 -10.33 -6.56
N ARG A 37 12.79 -10.39 -5.23
CA ARG A 37 12.41 -11.56 -4.42
C ARG A 37 11.40 -11.13 -3.38
N LEU A 38 10.36 -11.93 -3.17
CA LEU A 38 9.40 -11.69 -2.09
C LEU A 38 10.09 -11.74 -0.73
N ALA A 39 9.97 -10.66 0.03
CA ALA A 39 10.46 -10.56 1.41
C ALA A 39 9.40 -11.11 2.37
N PRO A 40 9.76 -12.03 3.28
CA PRO A 40 8.82 -12.54 4.27
C PRO A 40 8.43 -11.43 5.26
N ILE A 41 7.13 -11.33 5.54
CA ILE A 41 6.59 -10.52 6.62
C ILE A 41 6.60 -11.38 7.88
N VAL A 42 7.17 -10.87 8.97
CA VAL A 42 7.19 -11.54 10.28
C VAL A 42 5.91 -11.24 11.06
N GLU A 43 5.47 -9.99 11.02
CA GLU A 43 4.29 -9.54 11.75
C GLU A 43 3.58 -8.40 11.03
N VAL A 44 2.27 -8.36 11.15
CA VAL A 44 1.44 -7.21 10.78
C VAL A 44 0.53 -6.85 11.94
N LYS A 45 0.46 -5.55 12.24
CA LYS A 45 -0.42 -4.95 13.25
C LYS A 45 -1.30 -3.89 12.61
N SER A 46 -2.49 -3.69 13.15
CA SER A 46 -3.35 -2.56 12.82
C SER A 46 -3.70 -1.77 14.07
N ASN A 47 -3.77 -0.45 13.96
CA ASN A 47 -4.32 0.38 15.03
C ASN A 47 -5.85 0.25 15.18
N LYS A 48 -6.53 -0.27 14.17
CA LYS A 48 -7.98 -0.50 14.14
C LYS A 48 -8.25 -1.91 13.64
N ASN A 49 -8.99 -2.70 14.41
CA ASN A 49 -9.35 -4.04 14.00
C ASN A 49 -10.19 -4.01 12.72
N PRO A 50 -10.09 -5.04 11.87
CA PRO A 50 -11.07 -5.28 10.82
C PRO A 50 -12.49 -5.28 11.41
N THR A 51 -13.45 -4.84 10.60
CA THR A 51 -14.83 -4.58 11.00
C THR A 51 -15.81 -5.43 10.19
N MET A 52 -17.11 -5.37 10.50
CA MET A 52 -18.18 -6.15 9.86
C MET A 52 -18.02 -7.67 10.08
N ASP A 53 -18.73 -8.49 9.30
CA ASP A 53 -18.62 -9.96 9.33
C ASP A 53 -17.21 -10.45 8.96
N ALA A 54 -16.47 -9.63 8.20
CA ALA A 54 -15.04 -9.79 7.93
C ALA A 54 -14.14 -9.51 9.14
N GLY A 55 -14.68 -9.02 10.27
CA GLY A 55 -13.96 -8.87 11.53
C GLY A 55 -13.43 -10.20 12.11
N ARG A 56 -13.93 -11.34 11.61
CA ARG A 56 -13.36 -12.68 11.86
C ARG A 56 -12.01 -12.90 11.17
N LEU A 57 -11.77 -12.21 10.06
CA LEU A 57 -10.57 -12.27 9.26
C LEU A 57 -9.61 -11.19 9.77
N ASN A 58 -8.66 -11.61 10.60
CA ASN A 58 -7.70 -10.70 11.20
C ASN A 58 -6.64 -10.26 10.16
N VAL A 59 -5.76 -9.35 10.56
CA VAL A 59 -4.75 -8.78 9.66
C VAL A 59 -3.66 -9.77 9.24
N SER A 60 -3.52 -10.93 9.90
CA SER A 60 -2.50 -11.91 9.50
C SER A 60 -2.78 -12.54 8.14
N LEU A 61 -4.01 -12.46 7.64
CA LEU A 61 -4.33 -12.93 6.28
C LEU A 61 -3.70 -12.05 5.20
N LEU A 62 -3.33 -10.80 5.52
CA LEU A 62 -2.64 -9.93 4.57
C LEU A 62 -1.22 -10.42 4.22
N MET A 63 -0.73 -11.48 4.86
CA MET A 63 0.61 -12.03 4.67
C MET A 63 0.62 -13.56 4.55
N ASP A 64 -0.54 -14.18 4.30
CA ASP A 64 -0.67 -15.64 4.26
C ASP A 64 -0.38 -16.25 2.89
N GLY A 65 -0.20 -15.41 1.86
CA GLY A 65 0.02 -15.86 0.50
C GLY A 65 -1.24 -16.40 -0.20
N GLN A 66 -2.46 -16.15 0.29
CA GLN A 66 -3.70 -16.64 -0.29
C GLN A 66 -4.59 -15.48 -0.74
N LEU A 67 -4.89 -15.43 -2.04
CA LEU A 67 -5.79 -14.41 -2.56
C LEU A 67 -7.26 -14.73 -2.23
N PRO A 68 -8.04 -13.74 -1.79
CA PRO A 68 -9.47 -13.90 -1.56
C PRO A 68 -10.23 -14.05 -2.88
N LYS A 69 -11.51 -14.45 -2.79
CA LYS A 69 -12.37 -14.60 -3.97
C LYS A 69 -13.07 -13.28 -4.27
N ASP A 70 -13.01 -12.87 -5.54
CA ASP A 70 -13.70 -11.70 -6.06
C ASP A 70 -15.21 -11.75 -5.75
N GLY A 71 -15.81 -10.60 -5.47
CA GLY A 71 -17.25 -10.44 -5.21
C GLY A 71 -17.74 -10.96 -3.85
N TRP A 72 -16.95 -11.75 -3.12
CA TRP A 72 -17.35 -12.37 -1.84
C TRP A 72 -16.65 -11.73 -0.64
N ARG A 73 -17.24 -10.69 -0.05
CA ARG A 73 -16.66 -9.91 1.08
C ARG A 73 -16.17 -10.76 2.26
N SER A 74 -16.79 -11.90 2.54
CA SER A 74 -16.44 -12.76 3.67
C SER A 74 -15.10 -13.49 3.53
N THR A 75 -14.38 -13.30 2.42
CA THR A 75 -13.01 -13.81 2.24
C THR A 75 -11.94 -12.72 2.37
N TRP A 76 -12.33 -11.46 2.55
CA TRP A 76 -11.42 -10.30 2.55
C TRP A 76 -11.25 -9.73 3.97
N THR A 77 -10.07 -9.22 4.30
CA THR A 77 -9.90 -8.38 5.49
C THR A 77 -10.49 -7.00 5.21
N ALA A 78 -11.46 -6.57 6.02
CA ALA A 78 -12.27 -5.39 5.70
C ALA A 78 -12.29 -4.31 6.79
N TRP A 79 -12.24 -3.05 6.37
CA TRP A 79 -12.51 -1.88 7.21
C TRP A 79 -13.60 -1.02 6.59
N PHE A 80 -14.82 -1.14 7.12
CA PHE A 80 -15.97 -0.40 6.64
C PHE A 80 -15.96 1.02 7.21
N LYS A 81 -15.98 2.02 6.33
CA LYS A 81 -15.99 3.45 6.67
C LYS A 81 -14.88 3.90 7.63
N VAL A 82 -13.75 3.20 7.64
CA VAL A 82 -12.66 3.42 8.59
C VAL A 82 -11.33 3.25 7.88
N ASP A 83 -10.46 4.25 8.00
CA ASP A 83 -9.05 4.15 7.57
C ASP A 83 -8.19 3.54 8.68
N PRO A 84 -7.63 2.33 8.50
CA PRO A 84 -6.65 1.75 9.42
C PRO A 84 -5.25 2.35 9.21
N VAL A 85 -4.36 2.08 10.14
CA VAL A 85 -2.91 2.22 9.98
C VAL A 85 -2.30 0.86 10.24
N LEU A 86 -1.70 0.28 9.20
CA LEU A 86 -1.09 -1.03 9.25
C LEU A 86 0.42 -0.88 9.43
N THR A 87 1.02 -1.64 10.34
CA THR A 87 2.47 -1.70 10.54
C THR A 87 2.96 -3.10 10.27
N PHE A 88 3.87 -3.24 9.32
CA PHE A 88 4.51 -4.48 8.90
C PHE A 88 5.95 -4.53 9.42
N ASP A 89 6.35 -5.66 9.99
CA ASP A 89 7.73 -5.98 10.37
C ASP A 89 8.29 -7.05 9.44
N LEU A 90 9.39 -6.75 8.73
CA LEU A 90 10.09 -7.70 7.86
C LEU A 90 11.19 -8.51 8.58
N GLY A 91 11.27 -8.39 9.91
CA GLY A 91 12.20 -9.09 10.80
C GLY A 91 13.64 -8.58 10.77
N SER A 92 14.06 -7.96 9.67
CA SER A 92 15.39 -7.39 9.46
C SER A 92 15.32 -6.26 8.43
N ASP A 93 16.37 -5.45 8.34
CA ASP A 93 16.50 -4.45 7.28
C ASP A 93 16.49 -5.13 5.90
N LYS A 94 15.59 -4.70 5.03
CA LYS A 94 15.43 -5.19 3.64
C LYS A 94 15.49 -4.02 2.67
N ARG A 95 16.07 -4.27 1.49
CA ARG A 95 16.11 -3.30 0.39
C ARG A 95 14.87 -3.45 -0.49
N ILE A 96 13.76 -2.85 -0.09
CA ILE A 96 12.47 -2.99 -0.77
C ILE A 96 12.39 -2.04 -1.97
N GLY A 97 12.09 -2.60 -3.15
CA GLY A 97 11.82 -1.80 -4.34
C GLY A 97 10.34 -1.64 -4.65
N VAL A 98 9.48 -2.60 -4.29
CA VAL A 98 8.04 -2.52 -4.55
C VAL A 98 7.25 -3.04 -3.36
N ILE A 99 6.15 -2.36 -3.03
CA ILE A 99 5.06 -2.91 -2.22
C ILE A 99 3.89 -3.19 -3.16
N ARG A 100 3.23 -4.33 -3.00
CA ARG A 100 1.98 -4.62 -3.70
C ARG A 100 0.85 -4.82 -2.70
N ILE A 101 -0.29 -4.19 -2.93
CA ILE A 101 -1.50 -4.35 -2.12
C ILE A 101 -2.58 -4.94 -3.01
N TYR A 102 -3.07 -6.13 -2.69
CA TYR A 102 -4.22 -6.72 -3.36
C TYR A 102 -5.50 -6.19 -2.70
N PHE A 103 -6.30 -5.45 -3.44
CA PHE A 103 -7.52 -4.82 -2.93
C PHE A 103 -8.68 -4.99 -3.91
N GLN A 104 -9.92 -4.84 -3.40
CA GLN A 104 -11.13 -4.83 -4.23
C GLN A 104 -11.99 -3.60 -3.91
N PRO A 105 -12.28 -2.72 -4.88
CA PRO A 105 -13.27 -1.68 -4.70
C PRO A 105 -14.70 -2.23 -4.67
N THR A 106 -15.58 -1.58 -3.90
CA THR A 106 -16.99 -1.97 -3.75
C THR A 106 -17.94 -0.96 -4.40
N ASP A 107 -18.06 0.24 -3.84
CA ASP A 107 -19.07 1.21 -4.26
C ASP A 107 -18.58 2.00 -5.49
N ARG A 108 -17.27 2.24 -5.56
CA ARG A 108 -16.62 3.10 -6.56
C ARG A 108 -15.37 2.45 -7.14
N ALA A 109 -15.07 2.73 -8.41
CA ALA A 109 -13.85 2.22 -9.05
C ALA A 109 -12.57 2.82 -8.46
N ASP A 110 -12.67 4.05 -7.93
CA ASP A 110 -11.62 4.85 -7.31
C ASP A 110 -11.69 4.79 -5.77
N GLU A 111 -12.19 3.68 -5.19
CA GLU A 111 -12.48 3.58 -3.76
C GLU A 111 -11.24 3.69 -2.88
N LEU A 112 -10.08 3.20 -3.33
CA LEU A 112 -8.79 3.46 -2.68
C LEU A 112 -8.24 4.78 -3.22
N VAL A 113 -8.35 5.86 -2.43
CA VAL A 113 -7.97 7.21 -2.86
C VAL A 113 -6.46 7.39 -2.81
N GLU A 114 -5.89 7.01 -1.67
CA GLU A 114 -4.51 7.30 -1.32
C GLU A 114 -3.94 6.14 -0.52
N VAL A 115 -2.65 5.88 -0.69
CA VAL A 115 -1.85 5.06 0.20
C VAL A 115 -0.62 5.84 0.63
N LYS A 116 -0.55 6.21 1.91
CA LYS A 116 0.64 6.78 2.53
C LYS A 116 1.56 5.68 3.03
N VAL A 117 2.84 5.77 2.69
CA VAL A 117 3.89 4.85 3.14
C VAL A 117 4.90 5.60 4.01
N GLU A 118 5.10 5.11 5.22
CA GLU A 118 6.15 5.55 6.14
C GLU A 118 7.08 4.37 6.44
N VAL A 119 8.36 4.63 6.70
CA VAL A 119 9.37 3.59 6.91
C VAL A 119 10.15 3.81 8.21
N SER A 120 10.64 2.73 8.81
CA SER A 120 11.45 2.76 10.02
C SER A 120 12.44 1.59 10.09
N ARG A 121 13.58 1.81 10.75
CA ARG A 121 14.54 0.74 11.09
C ARG A 121 14.35 0.20 12.51
N ASP A 122 13.85 1.02 13.42
CA ASP A 122 13.73 0.70 14.86
C ASP A 122 12.30 0.35 15.30
N GLY A 123 11.30 0.58 14.45
CA GLY A 123 9.90 0.31 14.73
C GLY A 123 9.23 1.36 15.63
N ASN A 124 9.95 2.43 15.98
CA ASN A 124 9.48 3.51 16.85
C ASN A 124 9.39 4.84 16.09
N ASN A 125 10.44 5.17 15.34
CA ASN A 125 10.57 6.42 14.60
C ASN A 125 10.27 6.16 13.12
N PHE A 126 9.08 6.56 12.68
CA PHE A 126 8.64 6.45 11.28
C PHE A 126 8.86 7.77 10.56
N VAL A 127 9.38 7.69 9.33
CA VAL A 127 9.55 8.82 8.43
C VAL A 127 8.68 8.60 7.20
N LEU A 128 7.97 9.64 6.77
CA LEU A 128 7.22 9.63 5.53
C LEU A 128 8.16 9.30 4.36
N PHE A 129 7.84 8.24 3.61
CA PHE A 129 8.52 7.90 2.38
C PHE A 129 7.82 8.56 1.19
N ASN A 130 6.53 8.25 1.00
CA ASN A 130 5.73 8.81 -0.09
C ASN A 130 4.22 8.64 0.15
N GLU A 131 3.42 9.38 -0.62
CA GLU A 131 1.97 9.21 -0.76
C GLU A 131 1.68 8.85 -2.22
N TYR A 132 0.84 7.84 -2.43
CA TYR A 132 0.44 7.36 -3.75
C TYR A 132 -1.06 7.56 -3.90
N GLU A 133 -1.51 7.95 -5.07
CA GLU A 133 -2.93 8.24 -5.38
C GLU A 133 -3.33 7.57 -6.70
N GLU A 134 -4.54 7.88 -7.19
CA GLU A 134 -5.06 7.50 -8.51
C GLU A 134 -5.26 5.98 -8.74
N PHE A 135 -5.64 5.24 -7.69
CA PHE A 135 -6.00 3.82 -7.84
C PHE A 135 -7.41 3.68 -8.41
N VAL A 136 -7.53 3.28 -9.68
CA VAL A 136 -8.82 3.02 -10.33
C VAL A 136 -8.86 1.60 -10.89
N THR A 137 -9.82 0.79 -10.46
CA THR A 137 -10.00 -0.58 -10.96
C THR A 137 -11.48 -0.99 -11.01
N GLU A 138 -11.76 -2.15 -11.60
CA GLU A 138 -13.12 -2.66 -11.74
C GLU A 138 -13.72 -3.01 -10.37
N LYS A 139 -14.94 -2.53 -10.13
CA LYS A 139 -15.68 -2.82 -8.89
C LYS A 139 -15.96 -4.31 -8.75
N GLY A 140 -15.83 -4.82 -7.54
CA GLY A 140 -16.11 -6.22 -7.21
C GLY A 140 -15.08 -7.21 -7.74
N LYS A 141 -13.94 -6.74 -8.27
CA LYS A 141 -12.80 -7.57 -8.65
C LYS A 141 -11.54 -7.15 -7.92
N GLY A 142 -10.76 -8.13 -7.47
CA GLY A 142 -9.47 -7.88 -6.87
C GLY A 142 -8.44 -7.41 -7.91
N ALA A 143 -7.61 -6.47 -7.51
CA ALA A 143 -6.51 -5.93 -8.31
C ALA A 143 -5.30 -5.59 -7.43
N TRP A 144 -4.13 -5.56 -8.06
CA TRP A 144 -2.89 -5.15 -7.40
C TRP A 144 -2.66 -3.64 -7.56
N ALA A 145 -2.57 -2.93 -6.45
CA ALA A 145 -1.90 -1.64 -6.38
C ALA A 145 -0.40 -1.87 -6.19
N GLU A 146 0.43 -1.46 -7.14
CA GLU A 146 1.89 -1.49 -7.02
C GLU A 146 2.41 -0.12 -6.57
N LEU A 147 3.28 -0.08 -5.57
CA LEU A 147 3.89 1.14 -5.03
C LEU A 147 5.41 1.04 -5.24
N ASP A 148 6.01 1.94 -6.00
CA ASP A 148 7.46 1.96 -6.28
C ASP A 148 8.24 2.68 -5.18
N LEU A 149 9.00 1.91 -4.41
CA LEU A 149 9.77 2.37 -3.26
C LEU A 149 11.23 2.71 -3.60
N ARG A 150 11.64 2.65 -4.88
CA ARG A 150 12.98 3.07 -5.34
C ARG A 150 14.13 2.53 -4.48
N ALA A 151 14.02 1.28 -4.05
CA ALA A 151 15.04 0.58 -3.27
C ALA A 151 15.27 1.07 -1.82
N VAL A 152 14.23 1.51 -1.12
CA VAL A 152 14.35 1.94 0.29
C VAL A 152 14.87 0.81 1.19
N ASN A 153 15.76 1.14 2.12
CA ASN A 153 16.30 0.19 3.10
C ASN A 153 15.69 0.42 4.48
N ALA A 154 14.81 -0.48 4.91
CA ALA A 154 14.08 -0.41 6.17
C ALA A 154 13.63 -1.81 6.62
N ARG A 155 13.30 -1.94 7.91
CA ARG A 155 12.71 -3.15 8.50
C ARG A 155 11.19 -3.04 8.65
N TYR A 156 10.72 -1.87 9.06
CA TYR A 156 9.33 -1.61 9.37
C TYR A 156 8.70 -0.68 8.34
N PHE A 157 7.47 -0.99 7.97
CA PHE A 157 6.69 -0.21 7.02
C PHE A 157 5.33 0.06 7.60
N ARG A 158 4.91 1.32 7.58
CA ARG A 158 3.58 1.74 7.99
C ARG A 158 2.81 2.21 6.76
N ILE A 159 1.65 1.60 6.56
CA ILE A 159 0.77 1.87 5.43
C ILE A 159 -0.54 2.45 5.97
N SER A 160 -0.88 3.66 5.55
CA SER A 160 -2.11 4.36 5.94
C SER A 160 -2.91 4.68 4.68
N PRO A 161 -3.94 3.88 4.35
CA PRO A 161 -4.79 4.17 3.20
C PRO A 161 -5.88 5.20 3.53
N LYS A 162 -6.42 5.84 2.50
CA LYS A 162 -7.66 6.61 2.56
C LYS A 162 -8.67 6.03 1.58
N PHE A 163 -9.91 5.83 2.03
CA PHE A 163 -11.00 5.42 1.13
C PHE A 163 -11.89 6.59 0.71
N GLN A 164 -12.61 6.40 -0.40
CA GLN A 164 -13.84 7.12 -0.72
C GLN A 164 -14.92 6.10 -1.10
N GLY A 165 -16.13 6.22 -0.57
CA GLY A 165 -17.15 5.18 -0.76
C GLY A 165 -17.15 4.19 0.38
N TRP A 166 -17.10 2.88 0.12
CA TRP A 166 -17.46 1.85 1.09
C TRP A 166 -16.47 1.71 2.25
N GLY A 167 -15.18 1.67 1.94
CA GLY A 167 -14.12 1.36 2.91
C GLY A 167 -12.96 0.65 2.22
N HIS A 168 -12.29 -0.24 2.96
CA HIS A 168 -11.17 -1.04 2.47
C HIS A 168 -11.52 -2.53 2.45
N LEU A 169 -11.28 -3.21 1.32
CA LEU A 169 -11.23 -4.68 1.23
C LEU A 169 -9.86 -5.09 0.73
N TRP A 170 -9.04 -5.65 1.62
CA TRP A 170 -7.66 -6.05 1.31
C TRP A 170 -7.50 -7.56 1.45
N GLY A 171 -6.76 -8.14 0.52
CA GLY A 171 -6.52 -9.58 0.46
C GLY A 171 -5.10 -9.97 0.82
N GLU A 172 -4.10 -9.20 0.36
CA GLU A 172 -2.70 -9.51 0.54
C GLU A 172 -1.87 -8.23 0.46
N VAL A 173 -0.75 -8.17 1.19
CA VAL A 173 0.29 -7.17 1.03
C VAL A 173 1.62 -7.88 0.84
N GLU A 174 2.34 -7.54 -0.22
CA GLU A 174 3.63 -8.13 -0.55
C GLU A 174 4.73 -7.06 -0.55
N PHE A 175 5.91 -7.41 -0.01
CA PHE A 175 7.12 -6.59 -0.06
C PHE A 175 8.13 -7.28 -0.96
N TRP A 176 8.63 -6.58 -1.96
CA TRP A 176 9.56 -7.13 -2.96
C TRP A 176 10.94 -6.50 -2.79
N GLU A 177 11.89 -7.33 -2.34
CA GLU A 177 13.28 -6.97 -2.10
C GLU A 177 14.09 -7.04 -3.40
N ILE A 178 14.92 -6.03 -3.64
CA ILE A 178 15.90 -6.04 -4.73
C ILE A 178 17.03 -6.99 -4.35
N THR A 179 17.23 -8.01 -5.16
CA THR A 179 18.38 -8.92 -5.06
C THR A 179 19.41 -8.59 -6.12
N ASN A 180 20.69 -8.62 -5.74
CA ASN A 180 21.81 -8.37 -6.66
C ASN A 180 22.15 -9.63 -7.46
#